data_AF-A0A940DEN9-F1
#
_entry.id   AF-A0A940DEN9-F1
#
_cell.length_a   1.000
_cell.length_b   1.000
_cell.length_c   1.000
_cell.angle_alpha   90.00
_cell.angle_beta   90.00
_cell.angle_gamma   90.00
#
_symmetry.space_group_name_H-M   'P 1'
#
loop_
_entity.id
_entity.type
_entity.pdbx_description
1 polymer ?
#
loop_
_entity_poly.entity_id
_entity_poly.type
_entity_poly.pdbx_seq_one_letter_code
_entity_poly.pdbx_strand_id
1 'polypeptide(L)'
;MKEFKEQEVYNAVKAGFMAYKDLARIRIAQTWDKKSPTERVAAARALVYLGRVARNPAEYFSRIDTEEDWMWRANEYAKEKGMRASYAFYIVPNPTVMVLNNVTPLFEAGTSADFFYFCSLVQKWEYNRTDNKAASDFIAAQSANRIMSLSERVQGQARKMVQFSQVMKPVAQVKRGIMALVRGNRQK
;
A
#
# COMPACT_ATOMS: atom_id res chain seq x y z
N MET A 1 15.33 -13.64 21.79
CA MET A 1 14.86 -12.22 21.82
C MET A 1 14.74 -11.57 20.44
N LYS A 2 15.58 -11.85 19.43
CA LYS A 2 15.45 -11.27 18.07
C LYS A 2 14.17 -11.72 17.33
N GLU A 3 13.83 -13.01 17.42
CA GLU A 3 12.71 -13.63 16.67
C GLU A 3 11.32 -13.09 17.07
N PHE A 4 11.10 -12.78 18.35
CA PHE A 4 9.83 -12.21 18.84
C PHE A 4 9.56 -10.82 18.24
N LYS A 5 10.60 -9.99 18.07
CA LYS A 5 10.47 -8.65 17.45
C LYS A 5 10.25 -8.72 15.95
N GLU A 6 10.76 -9.74 15.28
CA GLU A 6 10.56 -9.92 13.83
C GLU A 6 9.10 -10.17 13.49
N GLN A 7 8.47 -11.09 14.22
CA GLN A 7 7.05 -11.41 14.00
C GLN A 7 6.14 -10.21 14.26
N GLU A 8 6.43 -9.41 15.31
CA GLU A 8 5.69 -8.17 15.60
C GLU A 8 5.78 -7.16 14.45
N VAL A 9 6.97 -6.95 13.90
CA VAL A 9 7.17 -6.03 12.78
C VAL A 9 6.45 -6.55 11.53
N TYR A 10 6.56 -7.84 11.21
CA TYR A 10 5.79 -8.40 10.09
C TYR A 10 4.28 -8.27 10.28
N ASN A 11 3.77 -8.51 11.48
CA ASN A 11 2.36 -8.30 11.78
C ASN A 11 1.96 -6.84 11.56
N ALA A 12 2.80 -5.88 11.99
CA ALA A 12 2.60 -4.47 11.72
C ALA A 12 2.63 -4.16 10.21
N VAL A 13 3.59 -4.72 9.45
CA VAL A 13 3.66 -4.56 8.00
C VAL A 13 2.36 -5.02 7.32
N LYS A 14 1.91 -6.24 7.63
CA LYS A 14 0.65 -6.81 7.10
C LYS A 14 -0.54 -5.91 7.45
N ALA A 15 -0.61 -5.47 8.71
CA ALA A 15 -1.62 -4.55 9.21
C ALA A 15 -1.63 -3.21 8.45
N GLY A 16 -0.47 -2.61 8.22
CA GLY A 16 -0.31 -1.36 7.49
C GLY A 16 -0.77 -1.49 6.04
N PHE A 17 -0.33 -2.53 5.31
CA PHE A 17 -0.78 -2.78 3.94
C PHE A 17 -2.29 -3.01 3.84
N MET A 18 -2.87 -3.79 4.76
CA MET A 18 -4.32 -3.99 4.82
C MET A 18 -5.07 -2.68 5.09
N ALA A 19 -4.56 -1.83 5.99
CA ALA A 19 -5.17 -0.54 6.27
C ALA A 19 -5.12 0.41 5.07
N TYR A 20 -4.00 0.47 4.35
CA TYR A 20 -3.90 1.22 3.09
C TYR A 20 -4.87 0.70 2.03
N LYS A 21 -5.00 -0.63 1.93
CA LYS A 21 -5.99 -1.26 1.04
C LYS A 21 -7.41 -0.86 1.41
N ASP A 22 -7.77 -0.87 2.69
CA ASP A 22 -9.11 -0.48 3.12
C ASP A 22 -9.40 1.00 2.89
N LEU A 23 -8.44 1.89 3.17
CA LEU A 23 -8.53 3.31 2.83
C LEU A 23 -8.76 3.52 1.32
N ALA A 24 -7.96 2.84 0.48
CA ALA A 24 -8.11 2.90 -0.97
C ALA A 24 -9.49 2.40 -1.41
N ARG A 25 -9.98 1.28 -0.87
CA ARG A 25 -11.31 0.73 -1.17
C ARG A 25 -12.42 1.71 -0.87
N ILE A 26 -12.38 2.36 0.29
CA ILE A 26 -13.40 3.33 0.70
C ILE A 26 -13.41 4.52 -0.27
N ARG A 27 -12.24 5.06 -0.60
CA ARG A 27 -12.11 6.19 -1.54
C ARG A 27 -12.56 5.83 -2.96
N ILE A 28 -12.19 4.65 -3.43
CA ILE A 28 -12.63 4.13 -4.74
C ILE A 28 -14.15 3.99 -4.76
N ALA A 29 -14.77 3.45 -3.71
CA ALA A 29 -16.21 3.33 -3.62
C ALA A 29 -16.92 4.70 -3.66
N GLN A 30 -16.35 5.72 -3.00
CA GLN A 30 -16.88 7.09 -3.00
C GLN A 30 -16.79 7.78 -4.38
N THR A 31 -15.89 7.33 -5.24
CA THR A 31 -15.62 7.94 -6.56
C THR A 31 -15.96 7.01 -7.72
N TRP A 32 -16.57 5.85 -7.46
CA TRP A 32 -16.76 4.77 -8.43
C TRP A 32 -17.52 5.23 -9.69
N ASP A 33 -18.63 5.94 -9.49
CA ASP A 33 -19.50 6.41 -10.57
C ASP A 33 -18.81 7.42 -11.48
N LYS A 34 -17.77 8.11 -10.97
CA LYS A 34 -16.99 9.10 -11.71
C LYS A 34 -15.82 8.50 -12.50
N LYS A 35 -15.48 7.23 -12.25
CA LYS A 35 -14.38 6.53 -12.92
C LYS A 35 -14.86 5.85 -14.20
N SER A 36 -14.07 5.96 -15.26
CA SER A 36 -14.26 5.20 -16.50
C SER A 36 -14.11 3.69 -16.28
N PRO A 37 -14.63 2.84 -17.19
CA PRO A 37 -14.46 1.39 -17.10
C PRO A 37 -12.99 0.96 -16.96
N THR A 38 -12.08 1.60 -17.71
CA THR A 38 -10.64 1.31 -17.67
C THR A 38 -10.04 1.62 -16.29
N GLU A 39 -10.38 2.76 -15.70
CA GLU A 39 -9.90 3.14 -14.35
C GLU A 39 -10.45 2.20 -13.28
N ARG A 40 -11.71 1.75 -13.42
CA ARG A 40 -12.32 0.77 -12.50
C ARG A 40 -11.57 -0.57 -12.53
N VAL A 41 -11.24 -1.06 -13.73
CA VAL A 41 -10.46 -2.29 -13.90
C VAL A 41 -9.05 -2.14 -13.32
N ALA A 42 -8.37 -1.02 -13.61
CA ALA A 42 -7.04 -0.73 -13.05
C ALA A 42 -7.06 -0.70 -11.52
N ALA A 43 -8.04 0.00 -10.92
CA ALA A 43 -8.22 0.06 -9.47
C ALA A 43 -8.51 -1.33 -8.87
N ALA A 44 -9.35 -2.15 -9.50
CA ALA A 44 -9.63 -3.50 -9.03
C ALA A 44 -8.38 -4.40 -9.04
N ARG A 45 -7.58 -4.37 -10.12
CA ARG A 45 -6.31 -5.09 -10.21
C ARG A 45 -5.32 -4.65 -9.13
N ALA A 46 -5.20 -3.35 -8.94
CA ALA A 46 -4.33 -2.76 -7.93
C ALA A 46 -4.75 -3.15 -6.50
N LEU A 47 -6.06 -3.21 -6.20
CA LEU A 47 -6.57 -3.69 -4.90
C LEU A 47 -6.26 -5.16 -4.65
N VAL A 48 -6.34 -6.00 -5.69
CA VAL A 48 -5.96 -7.42 -5.62
C VAL A 48 -4.47 -7.54 -5.36
N TYR A 49 -3.64 -6.81 -6.12
CA TYR A 49 -2.19 -6.79 -5.96
C TYR A 49 -1.78 -6.38 -4.55
N LEU A 50 -2.29 -5.24 -4.05
CA LEU A 50 -2.00 -4.78 -2.69
C LEU A 50 -2.43 -5.81 -1.63
N GLY A 51 -3.53 -6.53 -1.87
CA GLY A 51 -3.94 -7.64 -1.03
C GLY A 51 -3.01 -8.85 -1.04
N ARG A 52 -2.27 -9.10 -2.13
CA ARG A 52 -1.24 -10.15 -2.21
C ARG A 52 0.00 -9.73 -1.42
N VAL A 53 0.50 -8.51 -1.66
CA VAL A 53 1.61 -7.90 -0.91
C VAL A 53 1.33 -7.94 0.60
N ALA A 54 0.11 -7.59 1.02
CA ALA A 54 -0.28 -7.60 2.43
C ALA A 54 -0.24 -8.99 3.08
N ARG A 55 -0.48 -10.07 2.33
CA ARG A 55 -0.44 -11.44 2.89
C ARG A 55 0.98 -11.97 3.00
N ASN A 56 1.81 -11.66 2.01
CA ASN A 56 3.16 -12.17 1.87
C ASN A 56 4.18 -11.04 1.68
N PRO A 57 4.37 -10.11 2.64
CA PRO A 57 5.26 -8.98 2.42
C PRO A 57 6.72 -9.39 2.13
N ALA A 58 7.17 -10.53 2.65
CA ALA A 58 8.51 -11.08 2.38
C ALA A 58 8.73 -11.34 0.87
N GLU A 59 7.73 -11.87 0.14
CA GLU A 59 7.81 -12.11 -1.31
C GLU A 59 8.10 -10.84 -2.12
N TYR A 60 7.79 -9.66 -1.56
CA TYR A 60 7.90 -8.36 -2.25
C TYR A 60 8.97 -7.43 -1.65
N PHE A 61 9.54 -7.75 -0.49
CA PHE A 61 10.48 -6.88 0.20
C PHE A 61 11.67 -7.60 0.84
N SER A 62 11.64 -8.93 0.95
CA SER A 62 12.77 -9.67 1.51
C SER A 62 13.99 -9.46 0.63
N ARG A 63 15.15 -9.36 1.27
CA ARG A 63 16.41 -9.18 0.55
C ARG A 63 16.67 -10.35 -0.41
N ILE A 64 16.49 -11.57 0.06
CA ILE A 64 16.74 -12.79 -0.73
C ILE A 64 15.82 -12.84 -1.96
N ASP A 65 14.51 -12.67 -1.77
CA ASP A 65 13.56 -12.87 -2.86
C ASP A 65 13.56 -11.71 -3.88
N THR A 66 13.97 -10.50 -3.46
CA THR A 66 13.80 -9.30 -4.29
C THR A 66 15.08 -8.59 -4.70
N GLU A 67 16.17 -8.68 -3.93
CA GLU A 67 17.44 -8.10 -4.35
C GLU A 67 18.09 -8.93 -5.45
N GLU A 68 18.07 -10.26 -5.34
CA GLU A 68 18.61 -11.14 -6.40
C GLU A 68 17.84 -10.95 -7.71
N ASP A 69 16.51 -10.92 -7.67
CA ASP A 69 15.67 -10.65 -8.85
C ASP A 69 15.91 -9.25 -9.41
N TRP A 70 15.96 -8.22 -8.55
CA TRP A 70 16.24 -6.85 -8.99
C TRP A 70 17.62 -6.73 -9.63
N MET A 71 18.65 -7.34 -9.02
CA MET A 71 20.01 -7.34 -9.55
C MET A 71 20.10 -8.08 -10.87
N TRP A 72 19.45 -9.24 -10.97
CA TRP A 72 19.38 -9.99 -12.20
C TRP A 72 18.72 -9.19 -13.33
N ARG A 73 17.55 -8.56 -13.07
CA ARG A 73 16.87 -7.69 -14.04
C ARG A 73 17.72 -6.51 -14.48
N ALA A 74 18.43 -5.87 -13.54
CA ALA A 74 19.33 -4.76 -13.85
C ALA A 74 20.49 -5.21 -14.75
N ASN A 75 21.07 -6.39 -14.49
CA ASN A 75 22.13 -6.94 -15.32
C ASN A 75 21.64 -7.33 -16.73
N GLU A 76 20.48 -7.99 -16.83
CA GLU A 76 19.90 -8.35 -18.13
C GLU A 76 19.53 -7.10 -18.95
N TYR A 77 18.93 -6.09 -18.32
CA TYR A 77 18.65 -4.82 -18.97
C TYR A 77 19.93 -4.13 -19.45
N ALA A 78 20.98 -4.14 -18.62
CA ALA A 78 22.27 -3.55 -18.99
C ALA A 78 22.88 -4.23 -20.22
N LYS A 79 22.81 -5.56 -20.29
CA LYS A 79 23.26 -6.37 -21.42
C LYS A 79 22.45 -6.08 -22.69
N GLU A 80 21.12 -6.06 -22.58
CA GLU A 80 20.22 -5.75 -23.71
C GLU A 80 20.49 -4.36 -24.30
N LYS A 81 20.78 -3.38 -23.44
CA LYS A 81 20.99 -1.99 -23.86
C LYS A 81 22.46 -1.62 -24.07
N GLY A 82 23.39 -2.56 -23.96
CA GLY A 82 24.83 -2.32 -24.15
C GLY A 82 25.41 -1.29 -23.16
N MET A 83 24.89 -1.23 -21.94
CA MET A 83 25.31 -0.27 -20.91
C MET A 83 25.95 -0.95 -19.71
N ARG A 84 26.61 -0.18 -18.84
CA ARG A 84 27.14 -0.70 -17.57
C ARG A 84 25.99 -1.02 -16.60
N ALA A 85 26.07 -2.16 -15.91
CA ALA A 85 25.08 -2.58 -14.90
C ALA A 85 24.84 -1.52 -13.82
N SER A 86 25.90 -0.79 -13.43
CA SER A 86 25.80 0.33 -12.48
C SER A 86 24.75 1.36 -12.88
N TYR A 87 24.57 1.63 -14.18
CA TYR A 87 23.56 2.57 -14.68
C TYR A 87 22.16 1.96 -14.73
N ALA A 88 22.04 0.66 -15.00
CA ALA A 88 20.76 -0.03 -15.02
C ALA A 88 20.08 -0.08 -13.64
N PHE A 89 20.84 -0.06 -12.53
CA PHE A 89 20.28 0.03 -11.19
C PHE A 89 19.52 1.34 -10.91
N TYR A 90 19.77 2.41 -11.68
CA TYR A 90 19.00 3.66 -11.59
C TYR A 90 17.74 3.65 -12.47
N ILE A 91 17.61 2.66 -13.35
CA ILE A 91 16.53 2.55 -14.33
C ILE A 91 15.55 1.44 -13.92
N VAL A 92 16.06 0.29 -13.50
CA VAL A 92 15.25 -0.83 -13.04
C VAL A 92 14.66 -0.50 -11.66
N PRO A 93 13.33 -0.43 -11.54
CA PRO A 93 12.67 -0.08 -10.30
C PRO A 93 13.06 -1.02 -9.16
N ASN A 94 13.43 -0.44 -8.01
CA ASN A 94 13.63 -1.22 -6.79
C ASN A 94 12.28 -1.77 -6.27
N PRO A 95 12.29 -2.72 -5.30
CA PRO A 95 11.06 -3.37 -4.81
C PRO A 95 9.97 -2.40 -4.35
N THR A 96 10.36 -1.31 -3.66
CA THR A 96 9.43 -0.25 -3.26
C THR A 96 8.72 0.40 -4.45
N VAL A 97 9.48 0.78 -5.49
CA VAL A 97 8.92 1.39 -6.71
C VAL A 97 8.08 0.38 -7.50
N MET A 98 8.49 -0.89 -7.55
CA MET A 98 7.70 -1.95 -8.19
C MET A 98 6.33 -2.11 -7.54
N VAL A 99 6.28 -2.17 -6.20
CA VAL A 99 5.01 -2.23 -5.46
C VAL A 99 4.19 -0.97 -5.71
N LEU A 100 4.79 0.23 -5.62
CA LEU A 100 4.11 1.49 -5.86
C LEU A 100 3.47 1.55 -7.25
N ASN A 101 4.21 1.20 -8.31
CA ASN A 101 3.73 1.27 -9.69
C ASN A 101 2.50 0.38 -9.94
N ASN A 102 2.42 -0.77 -9.28
CA ASN A 102 1.28 -1.66 -9.38
C ASN A 102 0.04 -1.16 -8.63
N VAL A 103 0.23 -0.24 -7.66
CA VAL A 103 -0.84 0.28 -6.82
C VAL A 103 -1.14 1.76 -7.03
N THR A 104 -0.42 2.44 -7.94
CA THR A 104 -0.64 3.86 -8.28
C THR A 104 -2.12 4.19 -8.56
N PRO A 105 -2.90 3.34 -9.26
CA PRO A 105 -4.33 3.63 -9.48
C PRO A 105 -5.18 3.77 -8.22
N LEU A 106 -4.68 3.33 -7.05
CA LEU A 106 -5.37 3.42 -5.76
C LEU A 106 -5.20 4.77 -5.06
N PHE A 107 -4.13 5.50 -5.38
CA PHE A 107 -3.66 6.61 -4.56
C PHE A 107 -3.57 7.90 -5.37
N GLU A 108 -4.01 8.99 -4.75
CA GLU A 108 -3.71 10.34 -5.20
C GLU A 108 -2.28 10.73 -4.76
N ALA A 109 -1.69 11.72 -5.42
CA ALA A 109 -0.28 12.11 -5.26
C ALA A 109 0.20 12.21 -3.79
N GLY A 110 -0.62 12.79 -2.89
CA GLY A 110 -0.27 12.90 -1.46
C GLY A 110 -0.30 11.57 -0.70
N THR A 111 -1.25 10.69 -1.01
CA THR A 111 -1.37 9.38 -0.34
C THR A 111 -0.36 8.37 -0.89
N SER A 112 0.03 8.51 -2.16
CA SER A 112 1.12 7.72 -2.74
C SER A 112 2.46 7.99 -2.07
N ALA A 113 2.72 9.23 -1.62
CA ALA A 113 3.94 9.57 -0.91
C ALA A 113 4.03 8.89 0.46
N ASP A 114 2.94 8.93 1.25
CA ASP A 114 2.86 8.24 2.54
C ASP A 114 3.00 6.71 2.39
N PHE A 115 2.37 6.14 1.36
CA PHE A 115 2.50 4.72 1.04
C PHE A 115 3.92 4.35 0.59
N PHE A 116 4.55 5.17 -0.25
CA PHE A 116 5.93 4.98 -0.68
C PHE A 116 6.90 5.03 0.51
N TYR A 117 6.71 5.99 1.42
CA TYR A 117 7.52 6.09 2.64
C TYR A 117 7.35 4.85 3.52
N PHE A 118 6.12 4.35 3.68
CA PHE A 118 5.87 3.10 4.38
C PHE A 118 6.62 1.92 3.75
N CYS A 119 6.49 1.72 2.43
CA CYS A 119 7.21 0.66 1.71
C CYS A 119 8.74 0.79 1.85
N SER A 120 9.27 2.01 1.77
CA SER A 120 10.69 2.29 1.95
C SER A 120 11.19 1.89 3.34
N LEU A 121 10.38 2.09 4.39
CA LEU A 121 10.71 1.63 5.74
C LEU A 121 10.73 0.11 5.84
N VAL A 122 9.77 -0.58 5.20
CA VAL A 122 9.75 -2.06 5.15
C VAL A 122 11.00 -2.58 4.48
N GLN A 123 11.32 -2.08 3.29
CA GLN A 123 12.54 -2.46 2.57
C GLN A 123 13.80 -2.18 3.40
N LYS A 124 13.88 -1.00 4.02
CA LYS A 124 15.02 -0.64 4.87
C LYS A 124 15.15 -1.58 6.07
N TRP A 125 14.06 -1.92 6.74
CA TRP A 125 14.06 -2.88 7.83
C TRP A 125 14.53 -4.27 7.38
N GLU A 126 13.97 -4.80 6.29
CA GLU A 126 14.35 -6.10 5.71
C GLU A 126 15.84 -6.19 5.38
N TYR A 127 16.40 -5.13 4.80
CA TYR A 127 17.79 -5.13 4.33
C TYR A 127 18.78 -4.98 5.48
N ASN A 128 18.40 -4.26 6.54
CA ASN A 128 19.27 -4.03 7.68
C ASN A 128 19.17 -5.14 8.74
N ARG A 129 18.00 -5.78 8.91
CA ARG A 129 17.85 -6.89 9.87
C ARG A 129 18.59 -8.16 9.44
N THR A 130 18.82 -8.31 8.13
CA THR A 130 19.52 -9.45 7.51
C THR A 130 21.01 -9.17 7.27
N ASP A 131 21.50 -7.99 7.65
CA ASP A 131 22.91 -7.61 7.57
C ASP A 131 23.62 -7.91 8.91
N ASN A 132 24.86 -8.40 8.83
CA ASN A 132 25.63 -8.86 10.00
C ASN A 132 26.41 -7.73 10.71
N LYS A 133 26.03 -6.45 10.49
CA LYS A 133 26.72 -5.28 11.03
C LYS A 133 25.94 -4.64 12.18
N ALA A 134 26.63 -4.27 13.27
CA ALA A 134 26.00 -3.65 14.44
C ALA A 134 25.28 -2.32 14.13
N ALA A 135 25.78 -1.52 13.18
CA ALA A 135 25.10 -0.32 12.70
C ALA A 135 23.74 -0.64 12.03
N SER A 136 23.64 -1.79 11.38
CA SER A 136 22.43 -2.26 10.71
C SER A 136 21.35 -2.68 11.71
N ASP A 137 21.72 -3.28 12.85
CA ASP A 137 20.79 -3.60 13.93
C ASP A 137 20.07 -2.35 14.49
N PHE A 138 20.79 -1.23 14.67
CA PHE A 138 20.19 0.04 15.12
C PHE A 138 19.22 0.63 14.08
N ILE A 139 19.61 0.62 12.81
CA ILE A 139 18.78 1.10 11.70
C ILE A 139 17.50 0.24 11.56
N ALA A 140 17.64 -1.08 11.70
CA ALA A 140 16.52 -2.00 11.69
C ALA A 140 15.55 -1.69 12.85
N ALA A 141 16.05 -1.49 14.07
CA ALA A 141 15.21 -1.14 15.21
C ALA A 141 14.45 0.19 15.02
N GLN A 142 15.10 1.23 14.48
CA GLN A 142 14.42 2.49 14.18
C GLN A 142 13.32 2.32 13.11
N SER A 143 13.61 1.55 12.07
CA SER A 143 12.66 1.30 10.98
C SER A 143 11.46 0.50 11.48
N ALA A 144 11.69 -0.53 12.30
CA ALA A 144 10.66 -1.32 12.97
C ALA A 144 9.70 -0.45 13.80
N ASN A 145 10.23 0.42 14.66
CA ASN A 145 9.41 1.32 15.48
C ASN A 145 8.54 2.26 14.62
N ARG A 146 9.10 2.79 13.53
CA ARG A 146 8.35 3.64 12.60
C ARG A 146 7.28 2.85 11.84
N ILE A 147 7.55 1.62 11.42
CA ILE A 147 6.58 0.74 10.78
C ILE A 147 5.40 0.49 11.72
N MET A 148 5.66 0.13 12.97
CA MET A 148 4.60 -0.12 13.96
C MET A 148 3.73 1.12 14.16
N SER A 149 4.34 2.27 14.45
CA SER A 149 3.62 3.53 14.64
C SER A 149 2.80 3.96 13.42
N LEU A 150 3.35 3.85 12.20
CA LEU A 150 2.63 4.19 10.98
C LEU A 150 1.48 3.23 10.73
N SER A 151 1.67 1.94 10.97
CA SER A 151 0.63 0.92 10.76
C SER A 151 -0.56 1.18 11.67
N GLU A 152 -0.32 1.45 12.96
CA GLU A 152 -1.37 1.83 13.92
C GLU A 152 -2.09 3.11 13.48
N ARG A 153 -1.35 4.14 13.06
CA ARG A 153 -1.92 5.41 12.60
C ARG A 153 -2.85 5.21 11.40
N VAL A 154 -2.41 4.46 10.39
CA VAL A 154 -3.18 4.20 9.16
C VAL A 154 -4.39 3.31 9.47
N GLN A 155 -4.26 2.33 10.36
CA GLN A 155 -5.39 1.55 10.85
C GLN A 155 -6.44 2.41 11.56
N GLY A 156 -6.01 3.34 12.41
CA GLY A 156 -6.90 4.29 13.08
C GLY A 156 -7.66 5.16 12.07
N GLN A 157 -6.99 5.63 11.02
CA GLN A 157 -7.62 6.36 9.92
C GLN A 157 -8.65 5.51 9.16
N ALA A 158 -8.30 4.27 8.82
CA ALA A 158 -9.19 3.34 8.13
C ALA A 158 -10.47 3.08 8.94
N ARG A 159 -10.33 2.80 10.25
CA ARG A 159 -11.47 2.59 11.16
C ARG A 159 -12.39 3.80 11.22
N LYS A 160 -11.83 5.01 11.37
CA LYS A 160 -12.61 6.26 11.37
C LYS A 160 -13.39 6.41 10.07
N MET A 161 -12.75 6.21 8.91
CA MET A 161 -13.43 6.31 7.62
C MET A 161 -14.57 5.29 7.45
N VAL A 162 -14.40 4.05 7.92
CA VAL A 162 -15.46 3.05 7.92
C VAL A 162 -16.65 3.52 8.77
N GLN A 163 -16.41 3.98 9.99
CA GLN A 163 -17.45 4.50 10.89
C GLN A 163 -18.23 5.67 10.25
N PHE A 164 -17.53 6.66 9.68
CA PHE A 164 -18.16 7.77 8.97
C PHE A 164 -19.02 7.29 7.79
N SER A 165 -18.54 6.29 7.03
CA SER A 165 -19.29 5.75 5.89
C SER A 165 -20.57 5.01 6.29
N GLN A 166 -20.58 4.34 7.45
CA GLN A 166 -21.74 3.62 7.97
C GLN A 166 -22.81 4.59 8.51
N VAL A 167 -22.41 5.69 9.15
CA VAL A 167 -23.32 6.72 9.67
C VAL A 167 -23.99 7.54 8.55
N MET A 168 -23.35 7.66 7.38
CA MET A 168 -23.86 8.44 6.24
C MET A 168 -24.88 7.70 5.35
N LYS A 169 -24.88 6.35 5.33
CA LYS A 169 -25.85 5.56 4.56
C LYS A 169 -27.32 5.79 4.97
N PRO A 170 -27.67 5.88 6.28
CA PRO A 170 -29.01 6.23 6.74
C PRO A 170 -29.45 7.62 6.29
N VAL A 171 -28.58 8.63 6.35
CA VAL A 171 -28.95 10.03 6.04
C VAL A 171 -29.30 10.18 4.55
N ALA A 172 -28.57 9.52 3.65
CA ALA A 172 -28.86 9.53 2.23
C ALA A 172 -30.16 8.78 1.88
N GLN A 173 -30.47 7.68 2.57
CA GLN A 173 -31.75 6.96 2.41
C GLN A 173 -32.94 7.77 2.95
N VAL A 174 -32.79 8.42 4.10
CA VAL A 174 -33.82 9.29 4.68
C VAL A 174 -34.12 10.48 3.76
N LYS A 175 -33.09 11.13 3.19
CA LYS A 175 -33.27 12.25 2.25
C LYS A 175 -33.98 11.83 0.96
N ARG A 176 -33.70 10.63 0.44
CA ARG A 176 -34.42 10.07 -0.73
C ARG A 176 -35.86 9.68 -0.40
N GLY A 177 -36.11 9.11 0.78
CA GLY A 177 -37.46 8.79 1.27
C GLY A 177 -38.33 10.04 1.42
N ILE A 178 -37.79 11.10 2.01
CA ILE A 178 -38.48 12.39 2.16
C ILE A 178 -38.78 13.02 0.79
N MET A 179 -37.81 13.02 -0.14
CA MET A 179 -38.04 13.57 -1.48
C MET A 179 -39.06 12.76 -2.30
N ALA A 180 -39.16 11.44 -2.11
CA ALA A 180 -40.18 10.62 -2.75
C ALA A 180 -41.59 10.92 -2.19
N LEU A 181 -41.72 11.09 -0.87
CA LEU A 181 -42.96 11.49 -0.20
C LEU A 181 -43.46 12.88 -0.65
N VAL A 182 -42.54 13.85 -0.76
CA VAL A 182 -42.88 15.22 -1.19
C VAL A 182 -43.32 15.27 -2.67
N ARG A 183 -42.80 14.39 -3.53
CA ARG A 183 -43.24 14.29 -4.92
C ARG A 183 -44.57 13.55 -5.07
N GLY A 184 -44.82 12.50 -4.27
CA GLY A 184 -46.09 11.78 -4.27
C GLY A 184 -47.30 12.62 -3.82
N ASN A 185 -47.09 13.60 -2.93
CA ASN A 185 -48.15 14.48 -2.45
C ASN A 185 -48.45 15.70 -3.34
N ARG A 186 -47.71 15.91 -4.44
CA ARG A 186 -47.99 17.00 -5.41
C ARG A 186 -48.81 16.55 -6.63
N GLN A 187 -49.16 15.26 -6.71
CA GLN A 187 -49.95 14.68 -7.81
C GLN A 187 -51.37 14.25 -7.39
N LYS A 188 -51.84 14.70 -6.22
CA LYS A 188 -53.23 14.60 -5.77
C LYS A 188 -53.78 16.00 -5.58
#